data_AF-A0A2D7RM78-F1
#
_entry.id   AF-A0A2D7RM78-F1
#
_cell.length_a   1.000
_cell.length_b   1.000
_cell.length_c   1.000
_cell.angle_alpha   90.00
_cell.angle_beta   90.00
_cell.angle_gamma   90.00
#
_symmetry.space_group_name_H-M   'P 1'
#
loop_
_entity.id
_entity.type
_entity.pdbx_description
1 polymer ?
#
loop_
_entity_poly.entity_id
_entity_poly.type
_entity_poly.pdbx_seq_one_letter_code
_entity_poly.pdbx_strand_id
1 'polypeptide(L)'
;MLIIIAVSIILLLPILSYLLNPLSKQKSLIFLFTFLFFGSFLVNFVSNNSLLGSWVDANQSDSILHAISSDEEFNDDLIKNFFANESSAEKSFLLGVDIFYKSLELKSFNSAESILRKLNTQFSSENFQVPIFNLLADLRDLKYPDLANSKVLLSIENPPNCNLQSLQFFVSILGGPQINIAAREIISPNIEELISLDKSNSLV
;
A
#
# COMPACT_ATOMS: atom_id res chain seq x y z
N MET A 1 -11.80 20.78 11.40
CA MET A 1 -11.49 22.23 11.29
C MET A 1 -12.24 23.12 12.30
N LEU A 2 -13.58 23.15 12.33
CA LEU A 2 -14.34 24.03 13.23
C LEU A 2 -14.07 23.79 14.73
N ILE A 3 -13.93 22.53 15.14
CA ILE A 3 -13.62 22.17 16.54
C ILE A 3 -12.25 22.69 16.94
N ILE A 4 -11.24 22.57 16.07
CA ILE A 4 -9.87 23.05 16.34
C ILE A 4 -9.87 24.57 16.49
N ILE A 5 -10.60 25.28 15.62
CA ILE A 5 -10.77 26.74 15.71
C ILE A 5 -11.45 27.13 17.02
N ALA A 6 -12.55 26.45 17.38
CA ALA A 6 -13.27 26.72 18.63
C ALA A 6 -12.39 26.50 19.87
N VAL A 7 -11.64 25.38 19.92
CA VAL A 7 -10.69 25.09 21.00
C VAL A 7 -9.58 26.14 21.05
N SER A 8 -9.08 26.58 19.90
CA SER A 8 -8.03 27.62 19.82
C SER A 8 -8.51 28.96 20.37
N ILE A 9 -9.76 29.35 20.08
CA ILE A 9 -10.38 30.57 20.63
C ILE A 9 -10.53 30.45 22.16
N ILE A 10 -10.97 29.29 22.66
CA ILE A 10 -11.12 29.06 24.10
C ILE A 10 -9.76 29.16 24.81
N LEU A 11 -8.70 28.62 24.22
CA LEU A 11 -7.34 28.72 24.76
C LEU A 11 -6.79 30.15 24.74
N LEU A 12 -7.27 31.00 23.84
CA LEU A 12 -6.88 32.42 23.74
C LEU A 12 -7.57 33.33 24.77
N LEU A 13 -8.75 32.95 25.28
CA LEU A 13 -9.51 33.73 26.28
C LEU A 13 -8.69 34.15 27.52
N PRO A 14 -7.98 33.25 28.23
CA PRO A 14 -7.18 33.65 29.40
C PRO A 14 -6.04 34.60 29.03
N ILE A 15 -5.46 34.44 27.84
CA ILE A 15 -4.39 35.30 27.32
C ILE A 15 -4.93 36.71 27.02
N LEU A 16 -6.08 36.78 26.34
CA LEU A 16 -6.79 38.03 26.08
C LEU A 16 -7.16 38.74 27.37
N SER A 17 -7.70 38.00 28.36
CA SER A 17 -8.01 38.53 29.69
C SER A 17 -6.77 39.11 30.39
N TYR A 18 -5.64 38.42 30.33
CA TYR A 18 -4.38 38.89 30.91
C TYR A 18 -3.84 40.16 30.22
N LEU A 19 -3.93 40.24 28.88
CA LEU A 19 -3.48 41.39 28.10
C LEU A 19 -4.34 42.63 28.34
N LEU A 20 -5.66 42.45 28.49
CA LEU A 20 -6.63 43.52 28.74
C LEU A 20 -6.62 44.03 30.19
N ASN A 21 -6.18 43.22 31.16
CA ASN A 21 -6.13 43.62 32.57
C ASN A 21 -5.15 44.79 32.79
N PRO A 22 -5.56 45.94 33.36
CA PRO A 22 -4.68 47.09 33.59
C PRO A 22 -3.53 46.83 34.58
N LEU A 23 -3.66 45.83 35.46
CA LEU A 23 -2.67 45.53 36.50
C LEU A 23 -1.56 44.56 36.06
N SER A 24 -1.63 44.00 34.85
CA SER A 24 -0.65 42.99 34.42
C SER A 24 0.68 43.63 34.01
N LYS A 25 1.79 43.10 34.56
CA LYS A 25 3.13 43.69 34.45
C LYS A 25 3.90 43.25 33.21
N GLN A 26 3.63 42.04 32.69
CA GLN A 26 4.43 41.42 31.63
C GLN A 26 3.65 41.27 30.31
N LYS A 27 2.87 42.29 29.93
CA LYS A 27 2.01 42.24 28.73
C LYS A 27 2.80 41.97 27.44
N SER A 28 3.91 42.69 27.25
CA SER A 28 4.72 42.59 26.03
C SER A 28 5.31 41.18 25.85
N LEU A 29 5.80 40.56 26.94
CA LEU A 29 6.41 39.24 26.88
C LEU A 29 5.35 38.17 26.57
N ILE A 30 4.21 38.20 27.25
CA ILE A 30 3.11 37.26 27.00
C ILE A 30 2.51 37.45 25.61
N PHE A 31 2.40 38.69 25.13
CA PHE A 31 2.01 38.96 23.76
C PHE A 31 2.99 38.36 22.75
N LEU A 32 4.29 38.56 22.94
CA LEU A 32 5.33 38.03 22.05
C LEU A 32 5.29 36.50 21.99
N PHE A 33 5.25 35.82 23.14
CA PHE A 33 5.18 34.35 23.18
C PHE A 33 3.89 33.82 22.55
N THR A 34 2.75 34.47 22.81
CA THR A 34 1.47 34.08 22.21
C THR A 34 1.52 34.24 20.69
N PHE A 35 2.06 35.38 20.21
CA PHE A 35 2.19 35.66 18.80
C PHE A 35 3.10 34.66 18.09
N LEU A 36 4.25 34.33 18.70
CA LEU A 36 5.15 33.32 18.13
C LEU A 36 4.50 31.94 18.13
N PHE A 37 3.90 31.50 19.24
CA PHE A 37 3.34 30.16 19.34
C PHE A 37 2.13 29.95 18.41
N PHE A 38 1.13 30.83 18.48
CA PHE A 38 -0.05 30.74 17.60
C PHE A 38 0.28 31.11 16.15
N GLY A 39 1.19 32.05 15.92
CA GLY A 39 1.68 32.38 14.59
C GLY A 39 2.37 31.18 13.93
N SER A 40 3.28 30.53 14.63
CA SER A 40 3.92 29.29 14.14
C SER A 40 2.91 28.17 13.91
N PHE A 41 1.91 28.02 14.78
CA PHE A 41 0.85 27.02 14.60
C PHE A 41 0.00 27.30 13.33
N LEU A 42 -0.40 28.56 13.11
CA LEU A 42 -1.14 28.95 11.91
C LEU A 42 -0.31 28.77 10.64
N VAL A 43 0.96 29.17 10.66
CA VAL A 43 1.88 28.96 9.54
C VAL A 43 2.04 27.47 9.25
N ASN A 44 2.18 26.63 10.27
CA ASN A 44 2.27 25.17 10.10
C ASN A 44 1.00 24.56 9.49
N PHE A 45 -0.17 25.05 9.91
CA PHE A 45 -1.47 24.55 9.46
C PHE A 45 -1.85 24.98 8.04
N VAL A 46 -1.45 26.19 7.63
CA VAL A 46 -1.75 26.73 6.28
C VAL A 46 -0.66 26.38 5.26
N SER A 47 0.56 26.11 5.70
CA SER A 47 1.68 25.77 4.82
C SER A 47 1.46 24.41 4.15
N ASN A 48 1.69 24.35 2.83
CA ASN A 48 1.79 23.08 2.10
C ASN A 48 2.95 22.21 2.60
N ASN A 49 4.01 22.83 3.12
CA ASN A 49 5.14 22.15 3.75
C ASN A 49 5.02 22.30 5.27
N SER A 50 4.01 21.65 5.84
CA SER A 50 3.84 21.62 7.30
C SER A 50 5.02 20.89 7.95
N LEU A 51 5.56 21.44 9.05
CA LEU A 51 6.65 20.78 9.80
C LEU A 51 6.14 19.68 10.73
N LEU A 52 4.84 19.66 11.05
CA LEU A 52 4.24 18.76 12.05
C LEU A 52 3.14 17.85 11.44
N GLY A 53 3.08 17.76 10.11
CA GLY A 53 2.07 17.01 9.36
C GLY A 53 0.89 17.87 8.92
N SER A 54 0.38 17.61 7.71
CA SER A 54 -0.71 18.39 7.14
C SER A 54 -2.05 17.76 7.47
N TRP A 55 -3.04 18.59 7.79
CA TRP A 55 -4.39 18.10 8.10
C TRP A 55 -5.06 17.48 6.87
N VAL A 56 -4.70 17.97 5.67
CA VAL A 56 -5.19 17.42 4.40
C VAL A 56 -4.70 15.99 4.22
N ASP A 57 -3.40 15.75 4.42
CA ASP A 57 -2.81 14.41 4.30
C ASP A 57 -3.40 13.47 5.35
N ALA A 58 -3.59 13.93 6.59
CA ALA A 58 -4.22 13.13 7.64
C ALA A 58 -5.64 12.69 7.26
N ASN A 59 -6.46 13.60 6.70
CA ASN A 59 -7.82 13.26 6.27
C ASN A 59 -7.83 12.31 5.06
N GLN A 60 -6.87 12.46 4.15
CA GLN A 60 -6.71 11.55 3.01
C GLN A 60 -6.29 10.16 3.49
N SER A 61 -5.31 10.06 4.39
CA SER A 61 -4.88 8.80 5.00
C SER A 61 -6.00 8.12 5.77
N ASP A 62 -6.82 8.87 6.51
CA ASP A 62 -7.98 8.32 7.22
C ASP A 62 -9.03 7.77 6.24
N SER A 63 -9.26 8.45 5.12
CA SER A 63 -10.15 7.96 4.06
C SER A 63 -9.63 6.68 3.40
N ILE A 64 -8.33 6.56 3.17
CA ILE A 64 -7.68 5.33 2.70
C ILE A 64 -7.88 4.20 3.72
N LEU A 65 -7.56 4.46 4.99
CA LEU A 65 -7.68 3.47 6.06
C LEU A 65 -9.12 3.00 6.24
N HIS A 66 -10.09 3.91 6.13
CA HIS A 66 -11.50 3.55 6.15
C HIS A 66 -11.85 2.60 5.00
N ALA A 67 -11.48 2.94 3.76
CA ALA A 67 -11.72 2.08 2.60
C ALA A 67 -11.08 0.69 2.77
N ILE A 68 -9.86 0.61 3.30
CA ILE A 68 -9.22 -0.67 3.61
C ILE A 68 -10.02 -1.41 4.68
N SER A 69 -10.38 -0.76 5.78
CA SER A 69 -11.06 -1.42 6.90
C SER A 69 -12.44 -1.98 6.52
N SER A 70 -13.10 -1.35 5.55
CA SER A 70 -14.39 -1.78 5.00
C SER A 70 -14.25 -2.77 3.84
N ASP A 71 -13.02 -3.11 3.43
CA ASP A 71 -12.71 -3.93 2.26
C ASP A 71 -13.39 -3.42 0.96
N GLU A 72 -13.38 -2.10 0.80
CA GLU A 72 -13.99 -1.41 -0.34
C GLU A 72 -12.98 -1.22 -1.48
N GLU A 73 -13.48 -1.14 -2.71
CA GLU A 73 -12.68 -0.68 -3.84
C GLU A 73 -12.36 0.81 -3.67
N PHE A 74 -11.11 1.20 -3.93
CA PHE A 74 -10.71 2.59 -3.81
C PHE A 74 -11.33 3.44 -4.91
N ASN A 75 -11.83 4.62 -4.55
CA ASN A 75 -12.20 5.66 -5.51
C ASN A 75 -10.97 6.14 -6.31
N ASP A 76 -11.09 6.27 -7.63
CA ASP A 76 -10.04 6.74 -8.54
C ASP A 76 -9.56 8.15 -8.22
N ASP A 77 -10.46 9.07 -7.89
CA ASP A 77 -10.09 10.44 -7.55
C ASP A 77 -9.29 10.50 -6.25
N LEU A 78 -9.63 9.65 -5.28
CA LEU A 78 -8.95 9.57 -3.99
C LEU A 78 -7.49 9.13 -4.19
N ILE A 79 -7.27 8.03 -4.91
CA ILE A 79 -5.92 7.50 -5.16
C ILE A 79 -5.10 8.43 -6.05
N LYS A 80 -5.72 9.03 -7.06
CA LYS A 80 -5.03 9.99 -7.93
C LYS A 80 -4.51 11.19 -7.14
N ASN A 81 -5.31 11.74 -6.23
CA ASN A 81 -4.88 12.83 -5.36
C ASN A 81 -3.78 12.38 -4.40
N PHE A 82 -3.88 11.16 -3.87
CA PHE A 82 -2.88 10.60 -2.96
C PHE A 82 -1.51 10.42 -3.63
N PHE A 83 -1.48 9.98 -4.89
CA PHE A 83 -0.24 9.84 -5.66
C PHE A 83 0.32 11.17 -6.18
N ALA A 84 -0.54 12.15 -6.47
CA ALA A 84 -0.14 13.45 -7.02
C ALA A 84 0.63 14.33 -6.02
N ASN A 85 0.54 14.03 -4.72
CA ASN A 85 1.28 14.75 -3.68
C ASN A 85 2.78 14.40 -3.67
N GLU A 86 3.19 13.31 -4.36
CA GLU A 86 4.56 12.84 -4.34
C GLU A 86 5.43 13.40 -5.48
N SER A 87 6.72 13.57 -5.18
CA SER A 87 7.67 14.23 -6.08
C SER A 87 8.15 13.37 -7.25
N SER A 88 8.01 12.04 -7.16
CA SER A 88 8.48 11.09 -8.18
C SER A 88 7.57 9.88 -8.29
N ALA A 89 7.53 9.28 -9.49
CA ALA A 89 6.76 8.07 -9.76
C ALA A 89 7.16 6.92 -8.83
N GLU A 90 8.44 6.77 -8.49
CA GLU A 90 8.91 5.74 -7.57
C GLU A 90 8.32 5.90 -6.17
N LYS A 91 8.24 7.14 -5.65
CA LYS A 91 7.61 7.40 -4.35
C LYS A 91 6.11 7.15 -4.39
N SER A 92 5.43 7.60 -5.44
CA SER A 92 4.00 7.31 -5.64
C SER A 92 3.74 5.81 -5.71
N PHE A 93 4.62 5.04 -6.37
CA PHE A 93 4.53 3.59 -6.43
C PHE A 93 4.71 2.96 -5.05
N LEU A 94 5.76 3.34 -4.29
CA LEU A 94 6.00 2.85 -2.94
C LEU A 94 4.83 3.16 -2.00
N LEU A 95 4.23 4.34 -2.11
CA LEU A 95 3.05 4.71 -1.34
C LEU A 95 1.85 3.79 -1.66
N GLY A 96 1.67 3.43 -2.93
CA GLY A 96 0.68 2.44 -3.34
C GLY A 96 0.99 1.04 -2.79
N VAL A 97 2.27 0.66 -2.74
CA VAL A 97 2.74 -0.60 -2.13
C VAL A 97 2.44 -0.63 -0.63
N ASP A 98 2.62 0.49 0.09
CA ASP A 98 2.29 0.60 1.51
C ASP A 98 0.78 0.39 1.76
N ILE A 99 -0.07 1.01 0.93
CA ILE A 99 -1.53 0.80 0.97
C ILE A 99 -1.86 -0.67 0.71
N PHE A 100 -1.21 -1.28 -0.28
CA PHE A 100 -1.40 -2.68 -0.63
C PHE A 100 -1.07 -3.61 0.55
N TYR A 101 0.11 -3.48 1.15
CA TYR A 101 0.49 -4.31 2.28
C TYR A 101 -0.36 -4.04 3.52
N LYS A 102 -0.80 -2.78 3.73
CA LYS A 102 -1.75 -2.48 4.80
C LYS A 102 -3.09 -3.17 4.59
N SER A 103 -3.53 -3.28 3.33
CA SER A 103 -4.74 -4.01 2.96
C SER A 103 -4.61 -5.50 3.21
N LEU A 104 -3.46 -6.10 2.85
CA LEU A 104 -3.16 -7.49 3.13
C LEU A 104 -3.10 -7.81 4.63
N GLU A 105 -2.49 -6.94 5.44
CA GLU A 105 -2.42 -7.07 6.90
C GLU A 105 -3.83 -7.17 7.52
N LEU A 106 -4.76 -6.36 7.01
CA LEU A 106 -6.15 -6.32 7.45
C LEU A 106 -7.04 -7.39 6.78
N LYS A 107 -6.48 -8.22 5.90
CA LYS A 107 -7.19 -9.23 5.08
C LYS A 107 -8.28 -8.64 4.20
N SER A 108 -8.12 -7.38 3.81
CA SER A 108 -9.01 -6.65 2.91
C SER A 108 -8.58 -6.90 1.46
N PHE A 109 -8.99 -8.04 0.91
CA PHE A 109 -8.53 -8.51 -0.40
C PHE A 109 -9.11 -7.71 -1.56
N ASN A 110 -10.33 -7.16 -1.45
CA ASN A 110 -10.91 -6.32 -2.50
C ASN A 110 -10.17 -4.98 -2.57
N SER A 111 -9.85 -4.39 -1.41
CA SER A 111 -9.01 -3.18 -1.37
C SER A 111 -7.62 -3.44 -1.93
N ALA A 112 -6.96 -4.54 -1.51
CA ALA A 112 -5.65 -4.93 -2.01
C ALA A 112 -5.64 -5.13 -3.54
N GLU A 113 -6.65 -5.79 -4.09
CA GLU A 113 -6.80 -6.01 -5.53
C GLU A 113 -7.08 -4.70 -6.28
N SER A 114 -7.90 -3.81 -5.70
CA SER A 114 -8.23 -2.50 -6.27
C SER A 114 -6.99 -1.60 -6.40
N ILE A 115 -6.18 -1.50 -5.34
CA ILE A 115 -4.93 -0.69 -5.40
C ILE A 115 -3.90 -1.32 -6.34
N LEU A 116 -3.77 -2.65 -6.34
CA LEU A 116 -2.85 -3.35 -7.23
C LEU A 116 -3.22 -3.16 -8.70
N ARG A 117 -4.53 -3.16 -9.03
CA ARG A 117 -5.02 -2.83 -10.37
C ARG A 117 -4.58 -1.42 -10.78
N LYS A 118 -4.67 -0.45 -9.87
CA LYS A 118 -4.22 0.95 -10.12
C LYS A 118 -2.71 1.05 -10.29
N LEU A 119 -1.94 0.33 -9.47
CA LEU A 119 -0.48 0.28 -9.61
C LEU A 119 -0.09 -0.28 -10.99
N ASN A 120 -0.74 -1.36 -11.42
CA ASN A 120 -0.47 -1.97 -12.72
C ASN A 120 -0.83 -1.07 -13.91
N THR A 121 -1.94 -0.33 -13.82
CA THR A 121 -2.35 0.58 -14.91
C THR A 121 -1.54 1.88 -14.95
N GLN A 122 -1.11 2.39 -13.80
CA GLN A 122 -0.41 3.68 -13.71
C GLN A 122 1.11 3.56 -13.86
N PHE A 123 1.70 2.41 -13.51
CA PHE A 123 3.15 2.19 -13.51
C PHE A 123 3.55 1.07 -14.47
N SER A 124 3.40 1.32 -15.77
CA SER A 124 3.65 0.31 -16.82
C SER A 124 5.09 0.25 -17.33
N SER A 125 6.02 1.04 -16.79
CA SER A 125 7.42 0.99 -17.22
C SER A 125 8.11 -0.29 -16.74
N GLU A 126 9.15 -0.71 -17.45
CA GLU A 126 9.89 -1.96 -17.16
C GLU A 126 10.40 -2.02 -15.70
N ASN A 127 10.74 -0.86 -15.12
CA ASN A 127 11.23 -0.75 -13.75
C ASN A 127 10.22 -1.22 -12.68
N PHE A 128 8.92 -1.19 -12.97
CA PHE A 128 7.86 -1.56 -12.01
C PHE A 128 7.27 -2.95 -12.25
N GLN A 129 7.58 -3.61 -13.38
CA GLN A 129 6.99 -4.90 -13.72
C GLN A 129 7.33 -5.99 -12.70
N VAL A 130 8.60 -6.16 -12.36
CA VAL A 130 9.04 -7.16 -11.37
C VAL A 130 8.42 -6.88 -9.99
N PRO A 131 8.46 -5.64 -9.45
CA PRO A 131 7.71 -5.30 -8.24
C PRO A 131 6.22 -5.66 -8.32
N ILE A 132 5.51 -5.32 -9.40
CA ILE A 132 4.08 -5.62 -9.56
C ILE A 132 3.82 -7.13 -9.55
N PHE A 133 4.68 -7.93 -10.22
CA PHE A 133 4.56 -9.39 -10.18
C PHE A 133 4.74 -9.95 -8.76
N ASN A 134 5.67 -9.40 -7.97
CA ASN A 134 5.81 -9.77 -6.56
C ASN A 134 4.51 -9.49 -5.78
N LEU A 135 3.94 -8.29 -5.92
CA LEU A 135 2.69 -7.94 -5.22
C LEU A 135 1.53 -8.88 -5.61
N LEU A 136 1.41 -9.21 -6.89
CA LEU A 136 0.41 -10.17 -7.37
C LEU A 136 0.62 -11.57 -6.77
N ALA A 137 1.88 -12.02 -6.63
CA ALA A 137 2.21 -13.30 -5.99
C ALA A 137 1.90 -13.27 -4.49
N ASP A 138 2.17 -12.17 -3.79
CA ASP A 138 1.85 -12.01 -2.37
C ASP A 138 0.34 -11.99 -2.13
N LEU A 139 -0.41 -11.27 -2.97
CA LEU A 139 -1.89 -11.28 -2.93
C LEU A 139 -2.43 -12.69 -3.15
N ARG A 140 -1.92 -13.40 -4.15
CA ARG A 140 -2.30 -14.79 -4.45
C ARG A 140 -2.09 -15.68 -3.24
N ASP A 141 -0.90 -15.63 -2.65
CA ASP A 141 -0.50 -16.57 -1.62
C ASP A 141 -1.28 -16.34 -0.31
N LEU A 142 -1.61 -15.09 0.00
CA LEU A 142 -2.43 -14.75 1.16
C LEU A 142 -3.92 -15.02 0.94
N LYS A 143 -4.45 -14.79 -0.27
CA LYS A 143 -5.87 -15.05 -0.61
C LYS A 143 -6.16 -16.54 -0.70
N TYR A 144 -5.19 -17.35 -1.13
CA TYR A 144 -5.33 -18.80 -1.34
C TYR A 144 -4.20 -19.60 -0.65
N PRO A 145 -4.13 -19.62 0.69
CA PRO A 145 -3.01 -20.22 1.43
C PRO A 145 -2.85 -21.72 1.21
N ASP A 146 -3.96 -22.44 1.01
CA ASP A 146 -3.93 -23.89 0.74
C ASP A 146 -3.30 -24.19 -0.63
N LEU A 147 -3.50 -23.30 -1.60
CA LEU A 147 -2.91 -23.41 -2.94
C LEU A 147 -1.48 -22.89 -2.97
N ALA A 148 -1.15 -21.87 -2.17
CA ALA A 148 0.20 -21.32 -2.04
C ALA A 148 1.21 -22.38 -1.56
N ASN A 149 0.78 -23.26 -0.65
CA ASN A 149 1.59 -24.35 -0.11
C ASN A 149 1.40 -25.67 -0.86
N SER A 150 0.67 -25.66 -1.98
CA SER A 150 0.44 -26.87 -2.75
C SER A 150 1.71 -27.31 -3.46
N LYS A 151 1.82 -28.63 -3.64
CA LYS A 151 2.93 -29.29 -4.32
C LYS A 151 2.38 -30.31 -5.28
N VAL A 152 2.85 -30.25 -6.51
CA VAL A 152 2.54 -31.22 -7.55
C VAL A 152 3.69 -32.19 -7.66
N LEU A 153 3.39 -33.47 -7.45
CA LEU A 153 4.31 -34.58 -7.59
C LEU A 153 3.99 -35.32 -8.88
N LEU A 154 4.97 -35.40 -9.78
CA LEU A 154 4.80 -36.01 -11.09
C LEU A 154 5.74 -37.20 -11.20
N SER A 155 5.13 -38.38 -11.33
CA SER A 155 5.79 -39.60 -11.78
C SER A 155 5.44 -39.78 -13.25
N ILE A 156 6.46 -39.91 -14.09
CA ILE A 156 6.30 -40.09 -15.52
C ILE A 156 6.65 -41.54 -15.82
N GLU A 157 5.90 -42.15 -16.73
CA GLU A 157 6.26 -43.45 -17.29
C GLU A 157 6.38 -43.30 -18.80
N ASN A 158 7.36 -43.99 -19.39
CA ASN A 158 7.50 -43.96 -20.84
C ASN A 158 6.33 -44.72 -21.47
N PRO A 159 5.70 -44.16 -22.52
CA PRO A 159 4.79 -44.94 -23.34
C PRO A 159 5.55 -46.12 -23.98
N PRO A 160 4.91 -47.29 -24.15
CA PRO A 160 5.58 -48.56 -24.43
C PRO A 160 6.43 -48.61 -25.71
N ASN A 161 6.26 -47.67 -26.65
CA ASN A 161 6.96 -47.65 -27.94
C ASN A 161 7.64 -46.31 -28.27
N CYS A 162 7.71 -45.35 -27.33
CA CYS A 162 8.30 -44.03 -27.60
C CYS A 162 9.14 -43.56 -26.42
N ASN A 163 10.20 -42.80 -26.71
CA ASN A 163 10.98 -42.09 -25.69
C ASN A 163 10.47 -40.67 -25.55
N LEU A 164 10.18 -40.25 -24.32
CA LEU A 164 9.73 -38.90 -24.02
C LEU A 164 10.89 -37.89 -24.20
N GLN A 165 10.76 -36.95 -25.15
CA GLN A 165 11.84 -36.00 -25.50
C GLN A 165 11.81 -34.71 -24.67
N SER A 166 10.63 -34.16 -24.42
CA SER A 166 10.45 -32.93 -23.66
C SER A 166 9.15 -32.97 -22.88
N LEU A 167 9.11 -32.19 -21.79
CA LEU A 167 7.97 -32.14 -20.92
C LEU A 167 7.88 -30.77 -20.26
N GLN A 168 6.72 -30.13 -20.39
CA GLN A 168 6.45 -28.83 -19.81
C GLN A 168 5.26 -28.95 -18.87
N PHE A 169 5.41 -28.42 -17.65
CA PHE A 169 4.34 -28.39 -16.67
C PHE A 169 4.12 -26.98 -16.14
N PHE A 170 2.85 -26.69 -15.91
CA PHE A 170 2.36 -25.40 -15.44
C PHE A 170 1.28 -25.67 -14.38
N VAL A 171 1.37 -24.95 -13.26
CA VAL A 171 0.40 -25.02 -12.18
C VAL A 171 -0.14 -23.62 -11.91
N SER A 172 -1.45 -23.45 -12.06
CA SER A 172 -2.13 -22.17 -11.83
C SER A 172 -3.36 -22.32 -10.94
N ILE A 173 -3.80 -21.17 -10.40
CA ILE A 173 -5.01 -21.05 -9.61
C ILE A 173 -6.13 -20.55 -10.52
N LEU A 174 -7.24 -21.28 -10.60
CA LEU A 174 -8.45 -20.83 -11.27
C LEU A 174 -9.03 -19.62 -10.51
N GLY A 175 -9.27 -18.51 -11.22
CA GLY A 175 -9.80 -17.28 -10.61
C GLY A 175 -8.81 -16.54 -9.69
N GLY A 176 -7.54 -16.97 -9.66
CA GLY A 176 -6.45 -16.21 -9.04
C GLY A 176 -5.86 -15.18 -10.00
N PRO A 177 -4.91 -14.33 -9.53
CA PRO A 177 -4.12 -13.51 -10.44
C PRO A 177 -3.42 -14.40 -11.47
N GLN A 178 -3.14 -13.86 -12.67
CA GLN A 178 -2.52 -14.58 -13.80
C GLN A 178 -1.03 -14.96 -13.57
N ILE A 179 -0.64 -15.20 -12.33
CA ILE A 179 0.70 -15.61 -11.92
C ILE A 179 0.67 -17.04 -11.40
N ASN A 180 1.50 -17.86 -12.03
CA ASN A 180 1.61 -19.29 -11.74
C ASN A 180 2.22 -19.53 -10.37
N ILE A 181 1.67 -20.48 -9.62
CA ILE A 181 2.29 -20.93 -8.37
C ILE A 181 3.67 -21.51 -8.69
N ALA A 182 3.72 -22.35 -9.72
CA ALA A 182 4.92 -23.03 -10.18
C ALA A 182 4.85 -23.23 -11.68
N ALA A 183 5.98 -23.06 -12.36
CA ALA A 183 6.14 -23.47 -13.75
C ALA A 183 7.54 -24.03 -13.95
N ARG A 184 7.64 -25.16 -14.64
CA ARG A 184 8.93 -25.79 -14.92
C ARG A 184 8.88 -26.44 -16.29
N GLU A 185 9.87 -26.10 -17.10
CA GLU A 185 10.14 -26.77 -18.36
C GLU A 185 11.33 -27.72 -18.18
N ILE A 186 11.17 -28.98 -18.59
CA ILE A 186 12.22 -30.00 -18.51
C ILE A 186 12.47 -30.53 -19.91
N ILE A 187 13.68 -30.27 -20.40
CA ILE A 187 14.18 -30.79 -21.66
C ILE A 187 14.88 -32.12 -21.36
N SER A 188 14.43 -33.22 -21.96
CA SER A 188 14.92 -34.58 -21.69
C SER A 188 14.77 -35.03 -20.22
N PRO A 189 13.54 -35.26 -19.73
CA PRO A 189 13.31 -35.62 -18.33
C PRO A 189 13.90 -36.98 -17.96
N ASN A 190 14.52 -37.06 -16.78
CA ASN A 190 14.88 -38.34 -16.17
C ASN A 190 13.62 -38.96 -15.58
N ILE A 191 13.17 -40.08 -16.15
CA ILE A 191 11.90 -40.74 -15.84
C ILE A 191 11.97 -41.47 -14.50
N GLU A 192 13.18 -41.78 -14.03
CA GLU A 192 13.42 -42.42 -12.73
C GLU A 192 13.29 -41.43 -11.56
N GLU A 193 13.30 -40.12 -11.83
CA GLU A 193 13.22 -39.10 -10.81
C GLU A 193 11.80 -38.58 -10.61
N LEU A 194 11.40 -38.50 -9.34
CA LEU A 194 10.17 -37.82 -8.95
C LEU A 194 10.33 -36.32 -9.17
N ILE A 195 9.53 -35.75 -10.06
CA ILE A 195 9.53 -34.30 -10.28
C ILE A 195 8.59 -33.65 -9.27
N SER A 196 9.13 -32.69 -8.53
CA SER A 196 8.40 -31.82 -7.62
C SER A 196 8.26 -30.44 -8.26
N LEU A 197 7.02 -29.94 -8.34
CA LEU A 197 6.73 -28.53 -8.55
C LEU A 197 6.06 -27.96 -7.30
N ASP A 198 6.67 -26.92 -6.76
CA ASP A 198 6.12 -26.14 -5.63
C ASP A 198 6.43 -24.64 -5.83
N LYS A 199 6.10 -23.82 -4.84
CA LYS A 199 6.33 -22.36 -4.86
C LYS A 199 7.78 -21.95 -5.17
N SER A 200 8.78 -22.79 -4.89
CA SER A 200 10.18 -22.50 -5.24
C SER A 200 10.44 -22.43 -6.75
N ASN A 201 9.50 -22.92 -7.55
CA ASN A 201 9.53 -22.89 -9.01
C ASN A 201 8.61 -21.81 -9.59
N SER A 202 8.27 -20.78 -8.81
CA SER A 202 7.52 -19.63 -9.33
C SER A 202 8.39 -18.82 -10.30
N LEU A 203 7.77 -18.20 -11.29
CA LEU A 203 8.43 -17.40 -12.34
C LEU A 203 8.60 -15.92 -11.94
N VAL A 204 8.46 -15.61 -10.66
CA VAL A 204 8.52 -14.26 -10.09
C VAL A 204 9.76 -14.14 -9.23
#